data_AF-A0A1H3H1Y4-F1
#
_entry.id   AF-A0A1H3H1Y4-F1
#
_cell.length_a   1.000
_cell.length_b   1.000
_cell.length_c   1.000
_cell.angle_alpha   90.00
_cell.angle_beta   90.00
_cell.angle_gamma   90.00
#
_symmetry.space_group_name_H-M   'P 1'
#
loop_
_entity.id
_entity.type
_entity.pdbx_description
1 polymer ?
#
loop_
_entity_poly.entity_id
_entity_poly.type
_entity_poly.pdbx_seq_one_letter_code
_entity_poly.pdbx_strand_id
1 'polypeptide(L)' 'MSKMFQKAITMKKNALINGLIGMGIYKKGDQQLYELTLTELEKEYEVVKEQLAKKNVEHK' A
#
# COMPACT_ATOMS: atom_id res chain seq x y z
N MET A 1 -4.00 21.69 12.27
CA MET A 1 -3.12 20.82 11.45
C MET A 1 -2.56 21.65 10.30
N SER A 2 -1.24 21.83 10.23
CA SER A 2 -0.59 22.65 9.19
C SER A 2 -0.69 21.98 7.81
N LYS A 3 -0.74 22.78 6.73
CA LYS A 3 -0.79 22.29 5.33
C LYS A 3 0.33 21.29 4.99
N MET A 4 1.47 21.39 5.68
CA MET A 4 2.60 20.48 5.54
C MET A 4 2.27 19.05 5.97
N PHE A 5 1.51 18.88 7.06
CA PHE A 5 1.13 17.56 7.57
C PHE A 5 0.16 16.84 6.64
N GLN A 6 -0.82 17.58 6.09
CA GLN A 6 -1.73 17.03 5.08
C GLN A 6 -0.98 16.60 3.82
N LYS A 7 -0.04 17.42 3.35
CA LYS A 7 0.79 17.08 2.18
C LYS A 7 1.62 15.82 2.43
N ALA A 8 2.22 15.68 3.61
CA ALA A 8 2.98 14.47 3.98
C ALA A 8 2.10 13.22 3.98
N ILE A 9 0.88 13.30 4.53
CA ILE A 9 -0.09 12.21 4.49
C ILE A 9 -0.45 11.84 3.06
N THR A 10 -0.80 12.81 2.22
CA THR A 10 -1.17 12.55 0.82
C THR A 10 -0.01 11.93 0.04
N MET A 11 1.22 12.43 0.22
CA MET A 11 2.41 11.87 -0.41
C MET A 11 2.64 10.41 0.01
N LYS A 12 2.50 10.11 1.30
CA LYS A 12 2.65 8.74 1.81
C LYS A 12 1.56 7.82 1.27
N LYS A 13 0.31 8.30 1.23
CA LYS A 13 -0.82 7.55 0.67
C LYS A 13 -0.56 7.21 -0.81
N ASN A 14 -0.16 8.19 -1.61
CA ASN A 14 0.14 7.98 -3.03
C ASN A 14 1.32 7.02 -3.25
N ALA A 15 2.36 7.09 -2.41
CA ALA A 15 3.49 6.17 -2.48
C ALA A 15 3.07 4.71 -2.24
N LEU A 16 2.21 4.46 -1.24
CA LEU A 16 1.69 3.13 -0.95
C LEU A 16 0.80 2.61 -2.08
N ILE A 17 -0.10 3.45 -2.61
CA ILE A 17 -0.97 3.08 -3.74
C ILE A 17 -0.13 2.70 -4.96
N ASN A 18 0.85 3.53 -5.34
CA ASN A 18 1.73 3.24 -6.48
C ASN A 18 2.53 1.95 -6.28
N GLY A 19 2.99 1.70 -5.05
CA GLY A 19 3.69 0.46 -4.72
C GLY A 19 2.80 -0.78 -4.84
N LEU A 20 1.56 -0.72 -4.33
CA LEU A 20 0.58 -1.80 -4.47
C LEU A 20 0.23 -2.06 -5.95
N ILE A 21 0.01 -0.99 -6.73
CA ILE A 21 -0.24 -1.10 -8.18
C ILE A 21 0.94 -1.74 -8.89
N GLY A 22 2.18 -1.36 -8.55
CA GLY A 22 3.40 -1.96 -9.11
C GLY A 22 3.54 -3.46 -8.79
N MET A 23 2.89 -3.93 -7.72
CA MET A 23 2.82 -5.36 -7.36
C MET A 23 1.60 -6.07 -7.97
N GLY A 24 0.79 -5.37 -8.79
CA GLY A 24 -0.40 -5.92 -9.43
C GLY A 24 -1.67 -5.87 -8.57
N ILE A 25 -1.68 -5.09 -7.49
CA ILE A 25 -2.82 -4.94 -6.59
C ILE A 25 -3.49 -3.60 -6.84
N TYR A 26 -4.75 -3.64 -7.23
CA TYR A 26 -5.53 -2.47 -7.63
C TYR A 26 -6.67 -2.14 -6.67
N LYS A 27 -7.10 -3.14 -5.89
CA LYS A 27 -8.21 -3.03 -4.95
C LYS A 27 -8.05 -4.05 -3.83
N LYS A 28 -8.68 -3.77 -2.69
CA LYS A 28 -8.77 -4.67 -1.54
C LYS A 28 -10.23 -5.09 -1.37
N GLY A 29 -10.51 -6.36 -1.66
CA GLY A 29 -11.89 -6.85 -1.75
C GLY A 29 -12.67 -6.05 -2.80
N ASP A 30 -13.71 -5.35 -2.36
CA ASP A 30 -14.55 -4.50 -3.21
C ASP A 30 -14.14 -3.03 -3.24
N GLN A 31 -13.22 -2.59 -2.37
CA GLN A 31 -12.82 -1.19 -2.25
C GLN A 31 -11.54 -0.91 -3.05
N GLN A 32 -11.53 0.18 -3.81
CA GLN A 32 -10.34 0.65 -4.52
C GLN A 32 -9.30 1.20 -3.54
N LEU A 33 -8.02 1.16 -3.93
CA LEU A 33 -6.92 1.63 -3.07
C LEU A 33 -7.04 3.10 -2.64
N TYR A 34 -7.65 3.95 -3.46
CA TYR A 34 -7.87 5.36 -3.10
C TYR A 34 -8.95 5.55 -2.04
N GLU A 35 -9.89 4.61 -1.91
CA GLU A 35 -10.96 4.62 -0.90
C GLU A 35 -10.43 4.22 0.48
N LEU A 36 -9.35 3.44 0.52
CA LEU A 36 -8.71 3.03 1.76
C LEU A 36 -8.09 4.21 2.52
N THR A 37 -8.10 4.12 3.85
CA THR A 37 -7.36 5.03 4.72
C THR A 37 -5.86 4.77 4.63
N LEU A 38 -5.04 5.73 5.11
CA LEU A 38 -3.58 5.58 5.12
C LEU A 38 -3.16 4.31 5.87
N THR A 39 -3.74 4.08 7.06
CA THR A 39 -3.45 2.91 7.89
C THR A 39 -3.79 1.60 7.18
N GLU A 40 -4.90 1.56 6.44
CA GLU A 40 -5.29 0.36 5.68
C GLU A 40 -4.33 0.07 4.52
N LEU A 41 -3.88 1.11 3.83
CA LEU A 41 -2.87 0.99 2.77
C LEU A 41 -1.52 0.52 3.33
N GLU A 42 -1.10 1.02 4.49
CA GLU A 42 0.12 0.57 5.16
C GLU A 42 0.06 -0.91 5.51
N LYS A 43 -1.04 -1.34 6.15
CA LYS A 43 -1.25 -2.75 6.50
C LYS A 43 -1.28 -3.65 5.27
N GLU A 44 -1.95 -3.23 4.20
CA GLU A 44 -2.00 -4.00 2.96
C GLU A 44 -0.60 -4.12 2.34
N TYR A 45 0.14 -3.03 2.27
CA TYR A 45 1.48 -3.02 1.73
C TYR A 45 2.43 -3.94 2.50
N GLU A 46 2.34 -3.95 3.83
CA GLU A 46 3.13 -4.85 4.68
C GLU A 46 2.79 -6.33 4.43
N VAL A 47 1.50 -6.68 4.38
CA VAL A 47 1.04 -8.05 4.11
C VAL A 47 1.54 -8.53 2.75
N VAL A 48 1.39 -7.69 1.72
CA VAL A 48 1.80 -8.04 0.35
C VAL A 48 3.32 -8.19 0.27
N LYS A 49 4.06 -7.28 0.90
CA LYS A 49 5.52 -7.36 0.97
C LYS A 49 5.98 -8.64 1.67
N GLU A 50 5.32 -9.04 2.76
CA GLU A 50 5.60 -10.28 3.45
C GLU A 50 5.28 -11.51 2.59
N GLN A 51 4.17 -11.51 1.86
CA GLN A 51 3.82 -12.58 0.92
C GLN A 51 4.85 -12.72 -0.20
N LEU A 52 5.31 -11.60 -0.79
CA LEU A 52 6.36 -11.60 -1.79
C LEU A 52 7.69 -12.12 -1.23
N ALA A 53 8.04 -11.72 0.00
CA ALA A 53 9.24 -12.20 0.67
C ALA A 53 9.20 -13.72 0.87
N LYS A 54 8.06 -14.29 1.27
CA LYS A 54 7.88 -15.74 1.43
C LYS A 54 7.96 -16.48 0.10
N LYS A 55 7.32 -15.95 -0.95
CA LYS A 55 7.28 -16.58 -2.29
C LYS A 55 8.65 -16.68 -2.96
N ASN A 56 9.58 -15.78 -2.62
CA ASN A 56 10.95 -15.82 -3.13
C ASN A 56 11.86 -16.84 -2.40
N VAL A 57 11.42 -17.42 -1.28
CA VAL A 57 12.22 -18.39 -0.51
C VAL A 57 11.97 -19.83 -0.96
N GLU A 58 10.80 -20.13 -1.57
CA GLU A 58 10.42 -21.51 -1.95
C GLU A 58 11.00 -21.99 -3.29
N HIS A 59 11.69 -21.13 -4.04
CA HIS A 59 12.28 -21.47 -5.35
C HIS A 59 13.82 -21.60 -5.35
N LYS A 60 14.44 -21.90 -4.20
CA LYS A 60 15.89 -22.08 -4.11
C LYS A 60 16.30 -23.48 -3.68
#